data_AF-A0A9E5RAI7-F1
#
_entry.id   AF-A0A9E5RAI7-F1
#
_cell.length_a   1.000
_cell.length_b   1.000
_cell.length_c   1.000
_cell.angle_alpha   90.00
_cell.angle_beta   90.00
_cell.angle_gamma   90.00
#
_symmetry.space_group_name_H-M   'P 1'
#
loop_
_entity.id
_entity.type
_entity.pdbx_description
1 polymer ?
#
loop_
_entity_poly.entity_id
_entity_poly.type
_entity_poly.pdbx_seq_one_letter_code
_entity_poly.pdbx_strand_id
1 'polypeptide(L)'
;MPDLLLGLALLEGGHPALSYTLLERASAGIVGQLRRQGGVFQWTDALSGAGGGLPGHASGIVPLYWLLNLWGVAVRDARSVFLLGPFQAPRKIGLRQHGVRINRSTRKLAIKFPSGNTLEVPPDAPPQLLQDARG
;
A
#
# COMPACT_ATOMS: atom_id res chain seq x y z
N MET A 1 -14.77 -6.94 -0.29
CA MET A 1 -14.39 -6.37 -1.60
C MET A 1 -13.79 -7.49 -2.43
N PRO A 2 -14.45 -7.99 -3.49
CA PRO A 2 -13.99 -9.15 -4.27
C PRO A 2 -12.59 -8.94 -4.88
N ASP A 3 -12.34 -7.74 -5.40
CA ASP A 3 -11.06 -7.38 -6.05
C ASP A 3 -9.86 -7.41 -5.09
N LEU A 4 -10.07 -7.26 -3.78
CA LEU A 4 -9.00 -7.40 -2.79
C LEU A 4 -8.45 -8.82 -2.78
N LEU A 5 -9.34 -9.83 -2.72
CA LEU A 5 -8.92 -11.23 -2.65
C LEU A 5 -8.24 -11.66 -3.94
N LEU A 6 -8.79 -11.27 -5.10
CA LEU A 6 -8.16 -11.52 -6.39
C LEU A 6 -6.80 -10.83 -6.49
N GLY A 7 -6.71 -9.57 -6.04
CA GLY A 7 -5.48 -8.80 -6.03
C GLY A 7 -4.36 -9.44 -5.20
N LEU A 8 -4.71 -9.93 -4.01
CA LEU A 8 -3.78 -10.65 -3.13
C LEU A 8 -3.39 -12.01 -3.73
N ALA A 9 -4.35 -12.76 -4.28
CA ALA A 9 -4.07 -14.04 -4.94
C ALA A 9 -3.12 -13.88 -6.14
N LEU A 10 -3.27 -12.80 -6.93
CA LEU A 10 -2.33 -12.47 -7.99
C LEU A 10 -0.93 -12.16 -7.46
N LEU A 11 -0.83 -11.53 -6.29
CA LEU A 11 0.46 -11.24 -5.65
C LEU A 11 1.14 -12.52 -5.18
N GLU A 12 0.40 -13.39 -4.49
CA GLU A 12 0.86 -14.69 -4.00
C GLU A 12 1.23 -15.64 -5.15
N GLY A 13 0.49 -15.58 -6.26
CA GLY A 13 0.76 -16.35 -7.48
C GLY A 13 1.93 -15.85 -8.33
N GLY A 14 2.68 -14.82 -7.88
CA GLY A 14 3.84 -14.31 -8.63
C GLY A 14 3.46 -13.40 -9.81
N HIS A 15 2.27 -12.79 -9.78
CA HIS A 15 1.79 -11.84 -10.79
C HIS A 15 1.66 -10.40 -10.24
N PRO A 16 2.74 -9.79 -9.70
CA PRO A 16 2.66 -8.50 -9.02
C PRO A 16 2.25 -7.35 -9.96
N ALA A 17 2.59 -7.42 -11.26
CA ALA A 17 2.18 -6.42 -12.24
C ALA A 17 0.67 -6.43 -12.49
N LEU A 18 0.06 -7.62 -12.56
CA LEU A 18 -1.40 -7.77 -12.70
C LEU A 18 -2.11 -7.31 -11.42
N SER A 19 -1.57 -7.69 -10.27
CA SER A 19 -2.03 -7.23 -8.95
C SER A 19 -2.01 -5.69 -8.89
N TYR A 20 -0.89 -5.04 -9.23
CA TYR A 20 -0.82 -3.58 -9.25
C TYR A 20 -1.82 -2.94 -10.22
N THR A 21 -1.99 -3.50 -11.42
CA THR A 21 -2.94 -2.99 -12.42
C THR A 21 -4.38 -3.03 -11.88
N LEU A 22 -4.76 -4.11 -11.21
CA LEU A 22 -6.08 -4.22 -10.60
C LEU A 22 -6.25 -3.21 -9.46
N LEU A 23 -5.21 -2.98 -8.64
CA LEU A 23 -5.24 -2.00 -7.56
C LEU A 23 -5.41 -0.58 -8.08
N GLU A 24 -4.70 -0.24 -9.17
CA GLU A 24 -4.81 1.06 -9.82
C GLU A 24 -6.23 1.32 -10.33
N ARG A 25 -6.83 0.31 -10.98
CA ARG A 25 -8.22 0.36 -11.47
C ARG A 25 -9.24 0.50 -10.33
N ALA A 26 -9.11 -0.33 -9.29
CA ALA A 26 -9.96 -0.24 -8.10
C ALA A 26 -9.85 1.14 -7.43
N SER A 27 -8.63 1.66 -7.29
CA SER A 27 -8.37 2.98 -6.70
C SER A 27 -8.97 4.10 -7.56
N ALA A 28 -8.87 4.01 -8.89
CA ALA A 28 -9.49 4.97 -9.80
C ALA A 28 -11.02 4.96 -9.68
N GLY A 29 -11.64 3.79 -9.52
CA GLY A 29 -13.07 3.65 -9.25
C GLY A 29 -13.49 4.35 -7.95
N ILE A 30 -12.77 4.08 -6.85
CA ILE A 30 -13.00 4.69 -5.52
C ILE A 30 -12.86 6.22 -5.59
N VAL A 31 -11.81 6.73 -6.24
CA VAL A 31 -11.61 8.19 -6.43
C VAL A 31 -12.73 8.79 -7.29
N GLY A 32 -13.20 8.07 -8.31
CA GLY A 32 -14.32 8.48 -9.14
C GLY A 32 -15.62 8.62 -8.33
N GLN A 33 -15.90 7.67 -7.44
CA GLN A 33 -17.07 7.72 -6.55
C GLN A 33 -16.97 8.91 -5.59
N LEU A 34 -15.83 9.08 -4.92
CA LEU A 34 -15.57 10.22 -4.03
C LEU A 34 -15.84 11.55 -4.73
N ARG A 35 -15.38 11.71 -5.97
CA ARG A 35 -15.58 12.93 -6.76
C ARG A 35 -17.03 13.16 -7.17
N ARG A 36 -17.78 12.11 -7.53
CA ARG A 36 -19.15 12.23 -8.05
C ARG A 36 -20.21 12.28 -6.95
N GLN A 37 -19.98 11.57 -5.85
CA GLN A 37 -21.00 11.26 -4.84
C GLN A 37 -20.61 11.74 -3.44
N GLY A 38 -19.41 12.29 -3.24
CA GLY A 38 -18.95 12.81 -1.95
C GLY A 38 -18.65 11.73 -0.90
N GLY A 39 -18.63 10.45 -1.30
CA GLY A 39 -18.42 9.32 -0.40
C GLY A 39 -17.99 8.05 -1.15
N VAL A 40 -17.51 7.07 -0.39
CA VAL A 40 -17.21 5.71 -0.88
C VAL A 40 -18.36 4.77 -0.58
N PHE A 41 -18.57 3.77 -1.43
CA PHE A 41 -19.53 2.70 -1.20
C PHE A 41 -18.85 1.46 -0.64
N GLN A 42 -19.61 0.61 0.06
CA GLN A 42 -19.11 -0.61 0.71
C GLN A 42 -18.20 -1.49 -0.16
N TRP A 43 -18.45 -1.52 -1.46
CA TRP A 43 -17.57 -2.13 -2.45
C TRP A 43 -17.52 -1.29 -3.73
N THR A 44 -16.43 -1.45 -4.46
CA THR A 44 -16.22 -0.88 -5.79
C THR A 44 -15.87 -2.01 -6.74
N ASP A 45 -16.46 -2.01 -7.93
CA ASP A 45 -16.06 -2.86 -9.04
C ASP A 45 -14.88 -2.21 -9.78
N ALA A 46 -13.74 -2.89 -9.83
CA ALA A 46 -12.52 -2.32 -10.42
C ALA A 46 -12.63 -2.07 -11.94
N LEU A 47 -13.53 -2.75 -12.66
CA LEU A 47 -13.63 -2.62 -14.12
C LEU A 47 -14.48 -1.42 -14.55
N SER A 48 -15.66 -1.30 -13.95
CA SER A 48 -16.65 -0.25 -14.23
C SER A 48 -16.48 0.99 -13.33
N GLY A 49 -15.79 0.84 -12.19
CA GLY A 49 -15.73 1.87 -11.15
C GLY A 49 -17.06 2.08 -10.42
N ALA A 50 -18.06 1.24 -10.67
CA ALA A 50 -19.35 1.29 -10.00
C ALA A 50 -19.20 0.94 -8.52
N GLY A 51 -19.88 1.71 -7.67
CA GLY A 51 -19.95 1.45 -6.24
C GLY A 51 -21.28 0.82 -5.89
N GLY A 52 -21.30 0.00 -4.83
CA GLY A 52 -22.55 -0.53 -4.30
C GLY A 52 -22.50 -0.88 -2.83
N GLY A 53 -23.68 -1.15 -2.28
CA GLY A 53 -23.90 -1.28 -0.83
C GLY A 53 -24.11 0.06 -0.14
N LEU A 54 -23.74 0.14 1.14
CA LEU A 54 -23.95 1.34 1.97
C LEU A 54 -22.95 2.45 1.62
N PRO A 55 -23.40 3.72 1.49
CA PRO A 55 -22.50 4.86 1.36
C PRO A 55 -21.77 5.15 2.69
N GLY A 56 -20.58 5.71 2.61
CA GLY A 56 -19.76 6.08 3.77
C GLY A 56 -19.16 4.88 4.52
N HIS A 57 -19.18 3.68 3.93
CA HIS A 57 -18.77 2.47 4.61
C HIS A 57 -17.25 2.26 4.56
N ALA A 58 -16.62 1.98 5.70
CA ALA A 58 -15.16 1.88 5.83
C ALA A 58 -14.52 0.79 4.94
N SER A 59 -15.23 -0.30 4.67
CA SER A 59 -14.77 -1.35 3.74
C SER A 59 -14.63 -0.89 2.29
N GLY A 60 -15.18 0.27 1.95
CA GLY A 60 -15.09 0.91 0.64
C GLY A 60 -13.82 1.73 0.42
N ILE A 61 -13.04 1.94 1.48
CA ILE A 61 -11.78 2.68 1.42
C ILE A 61 -10.74 1.80 0.69
N VAL A 62 -9.76 2.47 0.06
CA VAL A 62 -8.61 1.84 -0.62
C VAL A 62 -8.12 0.63 0.18
N PRO A 63 -7.86 -0.53 -0.46
CA PRO A 63 -7.46 -1.73 0.25
C PRO A 63 -6.03 -1.58 0.76
N LEU A 64 -5.89 -0.91 1.90
CA LEU A 64 -4.61 -0.53 2.49
C LEU A 64 -3.73 -1.76 2.70
N TYR A 65 -4.34 -2.87 3.13
CA TYR A 65 -3.64 -4.15 3.29
C TYR A 65 -2.98 -4.62 1.98
N TRP A 66 -3.68 -4.54 0.86
CA TRP A 66 -3.14 -4.91 -0.45
C TRP A 66 -2.00 -3.98 -0.89
N LEU A 67 -2.19 -2.68 -0.69
CA LEU A 67 -1.17 -1.67 -0.98
C LEU A 67 0.12 -1.93 -0.17
N LEU A 68 -0.01 -2.19 1.14
CA LEU A 68 1.12 -2.47 2.02
C LEU A 68 1.85 -3.76 1.64
N ASN A 69 1.13 -4.78 1.17
CA ASN A 69 1.74 -6.01 0.65
C ASN A 69 2.52 -5.77 -0.65
N LEU A 70 1.96 -5.02 -1.61
CA LEU A 70 2.67 -4.62 -2.84
C LEU A 70 3.92 -3.79 -2.56
N TRP A 71 3.87 -2.93 -1.55
CA TRP A 71 5.00 -2.09 -1.14
C TRP A 71 5.99 -2.85 -0.26
N GLY A 72 5.58 -3.96 0.33
CA GLY A 72 6.35 -4.79 1.25
C GLY A 72 6.81 -4.04 2.51
N VAL A 73 6.15 -2.95 2.91
CA VAL A 73 6.50 -2.16 4.11
C VAL A 73 5.25 -1.69 4.84
N ALA A 74 5.33 -1.60 6.17
CA ALA A 74 4.31 -0.97 7.01
C ALA A 74 4.96 -0.16 8.14
N VAL A 75 4.52 1.08 8.35
CA VAL A 75 4.97 1.88 9.51
C VAL A 75 4.16 1.45 10.72
N ARG A 76 4.84 0.95 11.76
CA ARG A 76 4.20 0.56 13.03
C ARG A 76 3.99 1.79 13.92
N ASP A 77 5.02 2.60 14.07
CA ASP A 77 5.01 3.81 14.87
C ASP A 77 6.11 4.78 14.40
N ALA A 78 6.31 5.87 15.15
CA ALA A 78 7.31 6.89 14.84
C ALA A 78 8.76 6.37 14.86
N ARG A 79 9.03 5.19 15.43
CA ARG A 79 10.37 4.65 15.67
C ARG A 79 10.60 3.29 15.01
N SER A 80 9.58 2.72 14.38
CA SER A 80 9.69 1.38 13.83
C SER A 80 8.86 1.15 12.56
N VAL A 81 9.47 0.40 11.64
CA VAL A 81 8.91 0.03 10.34
C VAL A 81 9.06 -1.47 10.16
N PHE A 82 7.99 -2.17 9.80
CA PHE A 82 8.06 -3.53 9.32
C PHE A 82 8.44 -3.55 7.85
N LEU A 83 9.52 -4.28 7.55
CA LEU A 83 9.76 -4.81 6.21
C LEU A 83 8.98 -6.12 6.11
N LEU A 84 7.94 -6.14 5.28
CA LEU A 84 7.04 -7.29 5.11
C LEU A 84 7.56 -8.25 4.02
N GLY A 85 8.35 -7.74 3.09
CA GLY A 85 8.83 -8.52 1.96
C GLY A 85 9.39 -7.66 0.83
N PRO A 86 9.60 -8.25 -0.37
CA PRO A 86 10.16 -7.56 -1.52
C PRO A 86 9.25 -6.44 -2.02
N PHE A 87 9.85 -5.47 -2.71
CA PHE A 87 9.10 -4.43 -3.41
C PHE A 87 8.53 -4.97 -4.72
N GLN A 88 7.21 -4.93 -4.86
CA GLN A 88 6.52 -5.55 -6.00
C GLN A 88 5.72 -4.55 -6.86
N ALA A 89 5.75 -3.26 -6.53
CA ALA A 89 5.13 -2.24 -7.37
C ALA A 89 6.03 -1.83 -8.57
N PRO A 90 5.44 -1.49 -9.73
CA PRO A 90 6.20 -1.17 -10.95
C PRO A 90 6.85 0.23 -10.92
N ARG A 91 6.47 1.09 -9.97
CA ARG A 91 6.94 2.47 -9.87
C ARG A 91 7.38 2.76 -8.44
N LYS A 92 8.43 3.59 -8.28
CA LYS A 92 8.89 4.03 -6.97
C LYS A 92 7.73 4.63 -6.15
N ILE A 93 7.71 4.34 -4.86
CA ILE A 93 6.68 4.85 -3.95
C ILE A 93 7.29 5.65 -2.81
N GLY A 94 6.52 6.65 -2.36
CA GLY A 94 6.79 7.45 -1.19
C GLY A 94 5.65 7.31 -0.20
N LEU A 95 5.94 6.93 1.04
CA LEU A 95 4.98 6.86 2.14
C LEU A 95 5.43 7.80 3.26
N ARG A 96 4.48 8.53 3.86
CA ARG A 96 4.70 9.29 5.08
C ARG A 96 3.64 8.94 6.11
N GLN A 97 4.07 8.44 7.27
CA GLN A 97 3.18 8.06 8.36
C GLN A 97 3.92 8.22 9.70
N HIS A 98 3.26 8.74 10.75
CA HIS A 98 3.86 8.99 12.07
C HIS A 98 5.19 9.78 12.02
N GLY A 99 5.34 10.67 11.03
CA GLY A 99 6.58 11.42 10.79
C GLY A 99 7.69 10.63 10.07
N VAL A 100 7.59 9.30 10.01
CA VAL A 100 8.46 8.43 9.20
C VAL A 100 8.22 8.72 7.72
N ARG A 101 9.29 8.80 6.93
CA ARG A 101 9.25 8.91 5.47
C ARG A 101 9.94 7.70 4.86
N ILE A 102 9.23 6.96 4.03
CA ILE A 102 9.76 5.81 3.31
C ILE A 102 9.81 6.14 1.83
N ASN A 103 10.95 5.93 1.19
CA ASN A 103 11.08 5.89 -0.27
C ASN A 103 11.52 4.49 -0.67
N ARG A 104 10.71 3.81 -1.49
CA ARG A 104 11.00 2.45 -1.94
C ARG A 104 10.95 2.32 -3.46
N SER A 105 11.86 1.52 -3.99
CA SER A 105 11.98 1.14 -5.39
C SER A 105 12.58 -0.25 -5.49
N THR A 106 12.69 -0.79 -6.70
CA THR A 106 13.37 -2.06 -6.97
C THR A 106 14.88 -2.02 -6.66
N ARG A 107 15.47 -0.84 -6.49
CA ARG A 107 16.92 -0.67 -6.27
C ARG A 107 17.27 -0.25 -4.85
N LYS A 108 16.33 0.33 -4.11
CA LYS A 108 16.60 1.02 -2.85
C LYS A 108 15.35 1.07 -1.98
N LEU A 109 15.55 0.81 -0.69
CA LEU A 109 14.64 1.18 0.39
C LEU A 109 15.36 2.17 1.31
N ALA A 110 14.80 3.37 1.46
CA ALA A 110 15.27 4.40 2.37
C ALA A 110 14.17 4.80 3.35
N ILE A 111 14.48 4.79 4.64
CA ILE A 111 13.56 5.13 5.72
C ILE A 111 14.17 6.27 6.52
N LYS A 112 13.51 7.41 6.57
CA LYS A 112 13.88 8.55 7.42
C LYS A 112 12.92 8.64 8.60
N PHE A 113 13.46 8.52 9.81
CA PHE A 113 12.71 8.63 11.05
C PHE A 113 12.58 10.09 11.52
N PRO A 114 11.60 10.39 12.40
CA PRO A 114 11.44 11.71 13.00
C PRO A 114 12.67 12.20 13.78
N SER A 115 13.48 11.30 14.33
CA SER A 115 14.76 11.63 15.00
C SER A 115 15.82 12.23 14.07
N GLY A 116 15.59 12.19 12.75
CA GLY A 116 16.55 12.56 11.72
C GLY A 116 17.41 11.39 11.24
N ASN A 117 17.39 10.24 11.93
CA ASN A 117 18.09 9.04 11.49
C ASN A 117 17.54 8.52 10.15
N THR A 118 18.42 7.99 9.30
CA THR A 118 18.06 7.39 8.01
C THR A 118 18.65 6.00 7.90
N LEU A 119 17.79 5.01 7.66
CA LEU A 119 18.20 3.65 7.34
C LEU A 119 18.07 3.41 5.85
N GLU A 120 19.15 2.89 5.26
CA GLU A 120 19.13 2.33 3.91
C GLU A 120 19.23 0.81 4.01
N VAL A 121 18.32 0.13 3.35
CA VAL A 121 18.21 -1.33 3.41
C VAL A 121 18.28 -1.88 1.98
N PRO A 122 18.99 -3.00 1.75
CA PRO A 122 18.94 -3.69 0.47
C PRO A 122 17.50 -3.97 0.02
N PRO A 123 17.19 -3.85 -1.28
CA PRO A 123 15.83 -3.99 -1.78
C PRO A 123 15.22 -5.39 -1.55
N ASP A 124 16.08 -6.39 -1.42
CA ASP A 124 15.83 -7.82 -1.23
C ASP A 124 16.03 -8.31 0.23
N ALA A 125 16.22 -7.39 1.17
CA ALA A 125 16.37 -7.75 2.57
C ALA A 125 15.16 -8.57 3.08
N PRO A 126 15.40 -9.57 3.95
CA PRO A 126 14.33 -10.43 4.44
C PRO A 126 13.36 -9.65 5.34
N PRO A 127 12.12 -10.14 5.52
CA PRO A 127 11.16 -9.53 6.42
C PRO A 127 11.71 -9.36 7.83
N GLN A 128 11.63 -8.15 8.37
CA GLN A 128 12.21 -7.81 9.68
C GLN A 128 11.62 -6.50 10.23
N LEU A 129 11.78 -6.29 11.53
CA LEU A 129 11.49 -5.01 12.16
C LEU A 129 12.72 -4.09 12.06
N LEU A 130 12.55 -2.94 11.41
CA LEU A 130 13.56 -1.90 11.29
C LEU A 130 13.29 -0.85 12.36
N GLN A 131 14.27 -0.62 13.24
CA GLN A 131 14.13 0.29 14.38
C GLN A 131 15.04 1.50 14.25
N ASP A 132 14.57 2.63 14.78
CA ASP A 132 15.39 3.81 14.93
C ASP A 132 16.45 3.61 16.02
N ALA A 133 17.73 3.58 15.62
CA ALA A 133 18.87 3.36 16.52
C ALA A 133 19.08 4.48 17.57
N ARG A 134 18.33 5.59 17.49
CA ARG A 134 18.42 6.73 18.42
C ARG A 134 17.21 6.86 19.35
N GLY A 135 16.36 5.83 19.40
CA GLY A 135 15.09 5.82 20.14
C GLY A 135 15.18 5.19 21.52
#